data_AF-A0A7S2GXB5-F1
#
_entry.id   AF-A0A7S2GXB5-F1
#
_cell.length_a   1.000
_cell.length_b   1.000
_cell.length_c   1.000
_cell.angle_alpha   90.00
_cell.angle_beta   90.00
_cell.angle_gamma   90.00
#
_symmetry.space_group_name_H-M   'P 1'
#
loop_
_entity.id
_entity.type
_entity.pdbx_description
1 polymer ?
#
loop_
_entity_poly.entity_id
_entity_poly.type
_entity_poly.pdbx_seq_one_letter_code
_entity_poly.pdbx_strand_id
1 'polypeptide(L)'
;MYFLLFNLMLGIMIFGSLMYLVEGQGIWDMEQQRYMRRVGRRWNDTASAWEDVLKPSPFQSIPHTFWWAMVTTATVGYGDHYPTTSLGYSIAALTMAFSLVITALPVGLIGVTFDRVWEEYAREKRKQEDNSRRHLSVVASAIQRLDPGRISSLMLVEVWHDRADL
;
A
#
# COMPACT_ATOMS: atom_id res chain seq x y z
N MET A 1 -0.27 12.00 4.74
CA MET A 1 -0.75 10.77 5.43
C MET A 1 -2.16 10.95 6.02
N TYR A 2 -2.42 11.97 6.86
CA TYR A 2 -3.76 12.25 7.39
C TYR A 2 -4.86 12.38 6.32
N PHE A 3 -4.55 13.08 5.22
CA PHE A 3 -5.45 13.20 4.08
C PHE A 3 -5.81 11.84 3.44
N LEU A 4 -4.87 10.90 3.37
CA LEU A 4 -5.13 9.55 2.85
C LEU A 4 -6.10 8.81 3.77
N LEU A 5 -5.79 8.77 5.07
CA LEU A 5 -6.62 8.09 6.06
C LEU A 5 -8.05 8.66 6.07
N PHE A 6 -8.17 10.00 5.98
CA PHE A 6 -9.46 10.66 5.89
C PHE A 6 -10.26 10.26 4.64
N ASN A 7 -9.67 10.32 3.45
CA ASN A 7 -10.36 9.94 2.20
C ASN A 7 -10.73 8.45 2.18
N LEU A 8 -9.86 7.60 2.75
CA LEU A 8 -10.10 6.16 2.82
C LEU A 8 -11.23 5.84 3.80
N MET A 9 -11.26 6.47 4.98
CA MET A 9 -12.39 6.33 5.90
C MET A 9 -13.70 6.85 5.32
N LEU A 10 -13.66 8.00 4.63
CA LEU A 10 -14.84 8.56 3.96
C LEU A 10 -15.36 7.62 2.87
N GLY A 11 -14.47 7.02 2.08
CA GLY A 11 -14.83 6.00 1.08
C GLY A 11 -15.49 4.77 1.73
N ILE A 12 -14.90 4.22 2.79
CA ILE A 12 -15.45 3.07 3.52
C ILE A 12 -16.84 3.39 4.07
N MET A 13 -17.02 4.58 4.63
CA MET A 13 -18.30 4.99 5.21
C MET A 13 -19.38 5.17 4.14
N ILE A 14 -19.05 5.81 3.02
CA ILE A 14 -20.01 6.04 1.91
C ILE A 14 -20.38 4.72 1.24
N PHE A 15 -19.40 3.94 0.77
CA PHE A 15 -19.68 2.68 0.06
C PHE A 15 -20.25 1.61 0.99
N GLY A 16 -19.82 1.56 2.26
CA GLY A 16 -20.42 0.69 3.26
C GLY A 16 -21.88 1.03 3.55
N SER A 17 -22.22 2.33 3.64
CA SER A 17 -23.61 2.75 3.83
C SER A 17 -24.46 2.47 2.59
N LEU A 18 -23.94 2.74 1.38
CA LEU A 18 -24.61 2.45 0.12
C LEU A 18 -24.90 0.96 -0.04
N MET A 19 -23.93 0.12 0.31
CA MET A 19 -24.06 -1.33 0.28
C MET A 19 -25.12 -1.82 1.27
N TYR A 20 -25.13 -1.28 2.49
CA TYR A 20 -26.18 -1.58 3.47
C TYR A 20 -27.57 -1.16 2.99
N LEU A 21 -27.71 -0.01 2.32
CA LEU A 21 -29.01 0.43 1.80
C LEU A 21 -29.55 -0.49 0.70
N VAL A 22 -28.68 -1.05 -0.13
CA VAL A 22 -29.08 -1.93 -1.23
C VAL A 22 -29.28 -3.38 -0.78
N GLU A 23 -28.54 -3.86 0.21
CA GLU A 23 -28.55 -5.28 0.61
C GLU A 23 -29.10 -5.55 2.02
N GLY A 24 -29.22 -4.52 2.85
CA GLY A 24 -29.76 -4.60 4.21
C GLY A 24 -31.29 -4.70 4.26
N GLN A 25 -31.98 -4.62 3.12
CA GLN A 25 -33.43 -4.80 3.06
C GLN A 25 -33.77 -6.30 3.13
N GLY A 26 -34.47 -6.70 4.20
CA GLY A 26 -34.91 -8.06 4.43
C GLY A 26 -36.12 -8.13 5.37
N ILE A 27 -36.80 -9.27 5.38
CA ILE A 27 -37.85 -9.56 6.35
C ILE A 27 -37.16 -9.80 7.69
N TRP A 28 -37.55 -9.05 8.71
CA TRP A 28 -37.05 -9.28 10.06
C TRP A 28 -37.67 -10.55 10.62
N ASP A 29 -36.85 -11.54 10.93
CA ASP A 29 -37.30 -12.74 11.63
C ASP A 29 -37.15 -12.55 13.15
N MET A 30 -38.27 -12.64 13.85
CA MET A 30 -38.35 -12.51 15.31
C MET A 30 -37.65 -13.66 16.03
N GLU A 31 -37.61 -14.86 15.43
CA GLU A 31 -37.05 -16.06 16.05
C GLU A 31 -35.52 -16.06 15.99
N GLN A 32 -34.95 -15.65 14.85
CA GLN A 32 -33.50 -15.64 14.64
C GLN A 32 -32.83 -14.28 14.92
N GLN A 33 -33.60 -13.23 15.23
CA GLN A 33 -33.10 -11.86 15.48
C GLN A 33 -32.16 -11.36 14.37
N ARG A 34 -32.48 -11.70 13.12
CA ARG A 34 -31.67 -11.41 11.94
C ARG A 34 -32.55 -10.98 10.79
N TYR A 35 -32.01 -10.09 9.97
CA TYR A 35 -32.61 -9.79 8.67
C TYR A 35 -32.46 -11.01 7.77
N MET A 36 -33.59 -11.59 7.38
CA MET A 36 -33.69 -12.67 6.43
C MET A 36 -34.04 -12.14 5.06
N ARG A 37 -33.39 -12.69 4.04
CA ARG A 37 -33.61 -12.29 2.66
C ARG A 37 -33.95 -13.48 1.79
N ARG A 38 -34.86 -13.28 0.83
CA ARG A 38 -35.24 -14.27 -0.19
C ARG A 38 -34.07 -14.48 -1.15
N VAL A 39 -33.55 -15.70 -1.18
CA VAL A 39 -32.45 -16.11 -2.06
C VAL A 39 -32.95 -16.94 -3.26
N GLY A 40 -34.09 -17.61 -3.11
CA GLY A 40 -34.71 -18.37 -4.19
C GLY A 40 -36.05 -18.95 -3.78
N ARG A 41 -36.67 -19.73 -4.67
CA ARG A 41 -37.85 -20.53 -4.37
C ARG A 41 -37.52 -21.99 -4.49
N ARG A 42 -37.88 -22.77 -3.49
CA ARG A 42 -37.76 -24.23 -3.49
C ARG A 42 -39.16 -24.82 -3.58
N TRP A 43 -39.32 -25.84 -4.40
CA TRP A 43 -40.53 -26.65 -4.38
C TRP A 43 -40.54 -27.50 -3.11
N ASN A 44 -41.60 -27.38 -2.31
CA ASN A 44 -41.82 -28.23 -1.14
C ASN A 44 -42.82 -29.32 -1.51
N ASP A 45 -42.36 -30.57 -1.62
CA ASP A 45 -43.18 -31.73 -1.94
C ASP A 45 -44.29 -32.00 -0.91
N THR A 46 -44.07 -31.59 0.36
CA THR A 46 -45.04 -31.80 1.45
C THR A 46 -46.19 -30.81 1.38
N ALA A 47 -45.89 -29.54 1.04
CA ALA A 47 -46.89 -28.49 0.92
C ALA A 47 -47.48 -28.37 -0.50
N SER A 48 -46.93 -29.10 -1.48
CA SER A 48 -47.25 -28.97 -2.91
C SER A 48 -47.27 -27.51 -3.38
N ALA A 49 -46.32 -26.72 -2.85
CA ALA A 49 -46.24 -25.28 -3.07
C ALA A 49 -44.79 -24.82 -3.17
N TRP A 50 -44.60 -23.67 -3.83
CA TRP A 50 -43.33 -22.97 -3.87
C TRP A 50 -43.12 -22.19 -2.57
N GLU A 51 -42.07 -22.55 -1.83
CA GLU A 51 -41.65 -21.83 -0.64
C GLU A 51 -40.43 -20.96 -0.92
N ASP A 52 -40.43 -19.75 -0.39
CA ASP A 52 -39.28 -18.86 -0.49
C ASP A 52 -38.19 -19.31 0.47
N VAL A 53 -37.01 -19.62 -0.06
CA VAL A 53 -35.83 -19.92 0.73
C VAL A 53 -35.25 -18.60 1.23
N LEU A 54 -35.41 -18.37 2.52
CA LEU A 54 -34.83 -17.25 3.24
C LEU A 54 -33.42 -17.63 3.74
N LYS A 55 -32.45 -16.74 3.55
CA LYS A 55 -31.14 -16.84 4.20
C LYS A 55 -30.85 -15.56 4.99
N PRO A 56 -30.05 -15.62 6.06
CA PRO A 56 -29.57 -14.42 6.74
C PRO A 56 -28.84 -13.50 5.77
N SER A 57 -29.17 -12.20 5.76
CA SER A 57 -28.42 -11.22 5.00
C SER A 57 -26.99 -11.11 5.56
N PRO A 58 -25.95 -11.06 4.71
CA PRO A 58 -24.59 -10.77 5.16
C PRO A 58 -24.46 -9.38 5.79
N PHE A 59 -25.38 -8.45 5.49
CA PHE A 59 -25.34 -7.07 5.95
C PHE A 59 -26.41 -6.80 7.02
N GLN A 60 -26.11 -7.16 8.27
CA GLN A 60 -27.04 -7.04 9.40
C GLN A 60 -27.09 -5.64 10.03
N SER A 61 -26.01 -4.86 9.92
CA SER A 61 -25.93 -3.50 10.46
C SER A 61 -24.88 -2.66 9.73
N ILE A 62 -24.97 -1.34 9.80
CA ILE A 62 -24.00 -0.42 9.18
C ILE A 62 -22.56 -0.71 9.64
N PRO A 63 -22.26 -0.87 10.94
CA PRO A 63 -20.90 -1.21 11.39
C PRO A 63 -20.41 -2.56 10.86
N HIS A 64 -21.30 -3.54 10.71
CA HIS A 64 -20.96 -4.84 10.13
C HIS A 64 -20.59 -4.70 8.65
N THR A 65 -21.29 -3.83 7.91
CA THR A 65 -20.98 -3.54 6.51
C THR A 65 -19.65 -2.79 6.35
N PHE A 66 -19.20 -2.03 7.36
CA PHE A 66 -17.88 -1.40 7.33
C PHE A 66 -16.74 -2.42 7.26
N TRP A 67 -16.91 -3.60 7.86
CA TRP A 67 -15.93 -4.68 7.71
C TRP A 67 -15.77 -5.08 6.24
N TRP A 68 -16.88 -5.35 5.55
CA TRP A 68 -16.88 -5.64 4.12
C TRP A 68 -16.24 -4.52 3.30
N ALA A 69 -16.62 -3.26 3.58
CA ALA A 69 -16.10 -2.11 2.86
C ALA A 69 -14.58 -1.92 3.08
N MET A 70 -14.09 -2.16 4.31
CA MET A 70 -12.67 -2.11 4.64
C MET A 70 -11.88 -3.21 3.93
N VAL A 71 -12.34 -4.46 4.00
CA VAL A 71 -11.73 -5.63 3.35
C VAL A 71 -11.69 -5.47 1.82
N THR A 72 -12.74 -4.90 1.24
CA THR A 72 -12.84 -4.64 -0.21
C THR A 72 -11.92 -3.49 -0.64
N THR A 73 -11.90 -2.38 0.12
CA THR A 73 -11.02 -1.23 -0.15
C THR A 73 -9.55 -1.60 -0.02
N ALA A 74 -9.23 -2.50 0.92
CA ALA A 74 -7.90 -3.07 1.09
C ALA A 74 -7.56 -4.16 0.05
N THR A 75 -8.49 -4.50 -0.86
CA THR A 75 -8.34 -5.55 -1.89
C THR A 75 -8.07 -6.95 -1.34
N VAL A 76 -8.37 -7.21 -0.05
CA VAL A 76 -8.13 -8.51 0.60
C VAL A 76 -9.19 -9.53 0.17
N GLY A 77 -10.46 -9.14 0.24
CA GLY A 77 -11.57 -9.93 -0.29
C GLY A 77 -11.72 -11.34 0.31
N TYR A 78 -11.84 -11.47 1.64
CA TYR A 78 -12.01 -12.77 2.30
C TYR A 78 -13.22 -13.59 1.81
N GLY A 79 -14.25 -12.93 1.29
CA GLY A 79 -15.46 -13.58 0.78
C GLY A 79 -16.46 -14.02 1.85
N ASP A 80 -16.23 -13.64 3.10
CA ASP A 80 -17.14 -13.83 4.24
C ASP A 80 -18.42 -13.01 4.09
N HIS A 81 -18.30 -11.81 3.52
CA HIS A 81 -19.41 -10.93 3.16
C HIS A 81 -19.32 -10.60 1.68
N TYR A 82 -20.42 -10.75 0.94
CA TYR A 82 -20.46 -10.41 -0.48
C TYR A 82 -21.86 -9.95 -0.91
N PRO A 83 -21.95 -9.07 -1.92
CA PRO A 83 -23.22 -8.71 -2.55
C PRO A 83 -23.93 -9.93 -3.08
N THR A 84 -25.25 -9.95 -3.00
CA THR A 84 -26.05 -11.01 -3.64
C THR A 84 -27.14 -10.46 -4.56
N THR A 85 -27.46 -9.17 -4.50
CA THR A 85 -28.32 -8.47 -5.47
C THR A 85 -27.53 -8.07 -6.72
N SER A 86 -28.22 -8.00 -7.86
CA SER A 86 -27.68 -7.42 -9.09
C SER A 86 -27.18 -5.97 -8.90
N LEU A 87 -27.92 -5.15 -8.15
CA LEU A 87 -27.52 -3.76 -7.84
C LEU A 87 -26.29 -3.70 -6.91
N GLY A 88 -26.23 -4.59 -5.93
CA GLY A 88 -25.10 -4.71 -5.01
C GLY A 88 -23.81 -5.13 -5.72
N TYR A 89 -23.90 -5.99 -6.74
CA TYR A 89 -22.74 -6.31 -7.59
C TYR A 89 -22.23 -5.07 -8.34
N SER A 90 -23.10 -4.23 -8.88
CA SER A 90 -22.70 -2.97 -9.52
C SER A 90 -22.01 -2.03 -8.54
N ILE A 91 -22.55 -1.91 -7.32
CA ILE A 91 -21.96 -1.10 -6.25
C ILE A 91 -20.59 -1.65 -5.83
N ALA A 92 -20.45 -2.97 -5.72
CA ALA A 92 -19.20 -3.61 -5.39
C ALA A 92 -18.13 -3.33 -6.44
N ALA A 93 -18.47 -3.45 -7.73
CA ALA A 93 -17.57 -3.14 -8.83
C ALA A 93 -17.12 -1.66 -8.79
N LEU A 94 -18.06 -0.73 -8.54
CA LEU A 94 -17.74 0.69 -8.39
C LEU A 94 -16.85 0.94 -7.17
N THR A 95 -17.13 0.29 -6.04
CA THR A 95 -16.34 0.41 -4.80
C THR A 95 -14.91 -0.05 -5.03
N MET A 96 -14.73 -1.20 -5.69
CA MET A 96 -13.41 -1.73 -6.05
C MET A 96 -12.64 -0.74 -6.94
N ALA A 97 -13.26 -0.23 -8.02
CA ALA A 97 -12.60 0.74 -8.90
C ALA A 97 -12.24 2.05 -8.17
N PHE A 98 -13.17 2.62 -7.39
CA PHE A 98 -12.94 3.85 -6.64
C PHE A 98 -11.84 3.69 -5.59
N SER A 99 -11.77 2.55 -4.90
CA SER A 99 -10.76 2.29 -3.87
C SER A 99 -9.33 2.37 -4.42
N LEU A 100 -9.13 1.88 -5.65
CA LEU A 100 -7.84 1.94 -6.34
C LEU A 100 -7.48 3.38 -6.71
N VAL A 101 -8.43 4.16 -7.22
CA VAL A 101 -8.20 5.58 -7.58
C VAL A 101 -7.84 6.41 -6.34
N ILE A 102 -8.58 6.23 -5.25
CA ILE A 102 -8.33 6.94 -3.98
C ILE A 102 -6.95 6.58 -3.42
N THR A 103 -6.55 5.32 -3.51
CA THR A 103 -5.25 4.83 -2.99
C THR A 103 -4.08 5.23 -3.90
N ALA A 104 -4.30 5.33 -5.21
CA ALA A 104 -3.24 5.67 -6.17
C ALA A 104 -2.68 7.09 -5.99
N LEU A 105 -3.54 8.07 -5.70
CA LEU A 105 -3.14 9.47 -5.53
C LEU A 105 -2.03 9.69 -4.49
N PRO A 106 -2.19 9.24 -3.23
CA PRO A 106 -1.16 9.45 -2.23
C PRO A 106 0.07 8.55 -2.42
N VAL A 107 -0.10 7.34 -2.99
CA VAL A 107 1.05 6.50 -3.38
C VAL A 107 1.91 7.23 -4.41
N GLY A 108 1.27 7.88 -5.41
CA GLY A 108 1.97 8.70 -6.39
C GLY A 108 2.72 9.88 -5.75
N LEU A 109 2.11 10.58 -4.80
CA LEU A 109 2.76 11.69 -4.08
C LEU A 109 4.00 11.23 -3.28
N ILE A 110 3.90 10.08 -2.61
CA ILE A 110 5.04 9.47 -1.90
C ILE A 110 6.14 9.11 -2.91
N GLY A 111 5.77 8.53 -4.05
CA GLY A 111 6.69 8.19 -5.14
C GLY A 111 7.48 9.39 -5.64
N VAL A 112 6.82 10.52 -5.92
CA VAL A 112 7.49 11.75 -6.36
C VAL A 112 8.44 12.29 -5.29
N THR A 113 8.05 12.20 -4.02
CA THR A 113 8.91 12.65 -2.91
C THR A 113 10.13 11.75 -2.77
N PHE A 114 9.94 10.43 -2.87
CA PHE A 114 11.01 9.45 -2.86
C PHE A 114 11.99 9.66 -4.00
N ASP A 115 11.49 9.88 -5.22
CA ASP A 115 12.29 10.11 -6.42
C ASP A 115 13.17 11.36 -6.26
N ARG A 116 12.60 12.48 -5.76
CA ARG A 116 13.36 13.70 -5.47
C ARG A 116 14.50 13.47 -4.47
N VAL A 117 14.21 12.80 -3.36
CA VAL A 117 15.21 12.51 -2.32
C VAL A 117 16.28 11.55 -2.87
N TRP A 118 15.87 10.57 -3.68
CA TRP A 118 16.78 9.62 -4.31
C TRP A 118 17.73 10.32 -5.29
N GLU A 119 17.23 11.24 -6.13
CA GLU A 119 18.06 12.04 -7.01
C GLU A 119 19.05 12.94 -6.25
N GLU A 120 18.63 13.54 -5.15
CA GLU A 120 19.49 14.36 -4.30
C GLU A 120 20.63 13.52 -3.71
N TYR A 121 20.30 12.37 -3.12
CA TYR A 121 21.28 11.40 -2.63
C TYR A 121 22.24 10.94 -3.73
N ALA A 122 21.72 10.64 -4.93
CA ALA A 122 22.55 10.24 -6.08
C ALA A 122 23.48 11.37 -6.56
N ARG A 123 23.02 12.63 -6.50
CA ARG A 123 23.84 13.82 -6.82
C ARG A 123 24.96 14.02 -5.80
N GLU A 124 24.67 13.87 -4.51
CA GLU A 124 25.67 14.00 -3.45
C GLU A 124 26.76 12.93 -3.55
N LYS A 125 26.38 11.68 -3.79
CA LYS A 125 27.33 10.58 -4.00
C LYS A 125 28.25 10.84 -5.20
N ARG A 126 27.70 11.31 -6.33
CA ARG A 126 28.50 11.69 -7.51
C ARG A 126 29.47 12.84 -7.20
N LYS A 127 29.03 13.84 -6.43
CA LYS A 127 29.92 14.95 -5.99
C LYS A 127 31.06 14.45 -5.10
N GLN A 128 30.79 13.52 -4.19
CA GLN A 128 31.84 12.91 -3.34
C GLN A 128 32.84 12.11 -4.17
N GLU A 129 32.36 11.30 -5.14
CA GLU A 129 33.21 10.54 -6.05
C GLU A 129 34.08 11.46 -6.91
N ASP A 130 33.51 12.53 -7.48
CA ASP A 130 34.24 13.51 -8.28
C ASP A 130 35.27 14.30 -7.44
N ASN A 131 34.92 14.71 -6.22
CA ASN A 131 35.88 15.34 -5.32
C ASN A 131 37.02 14.38 -4.98
N SER A 132 36.72 13.12 -4.66
CA SER A 132 37.74 12.11 -4.38
C SER A 132 38.67 11.90 -5.59
N ARG A 133 38.11 11.83 -6.81
CA ARG A 133 38.88 11.76 -8.05
C ARG A 133 39.77 12.97 -8.28
N ARG A 134 39.28 14.19 -7.99
CA ARG A 134 40.07 15.43 -8.06
C ARG A 134 41.19 15.46 -7.03
N HIS A 135 40.94 15.02 -5.80
CA HIS A 135 41.99 14.92 -4.78
C HIS A 135 43.09 13.95 -5.21
N LEU A 136 42.72 12.79 -5.77
CA LEU A 136 43.68 11.82 -6.29
C LEU A 136 44.52 12.37 -7.46
N SER A 137 43.93 13.13 -8.39
CA SER A 137 44.70 13.70 -9.52
C SER A 137 45.64 14.83 -9.09
N VAL A 138 45.26 15.63 -8.09
CA VAL A 138 46.14 16.65 -7.49
C VAL A 138 47.32 16.00 -6.77
N VAL A 139 47.08 14.97 -5.97
CA VAL A 139 48.16 14.22 -5.30
C VAL A 139 49.08 13.56 -6.32
N ALA A 140 48.53 12.90 -7.33
CA ALA A 140 49.33 12.25 -8.39
C ALA A 140 50.22 13.24 -9.14
N SER A 141 49.68 14.41 -9.50
CA SER A 141 50.46 15.45 -10.19
C SER A 141 51.51 16.11 -9.27
N ALA A 142 51.25 16.22 -7.97
CA ALA A 142 52.25 16.68 -7.00
C ALA A 142 53.41 15.68 -6.86
N ILE A 143 53.12 14.37 -6.81
CA ILE A 143 54.14 13.31 -6.80
C ILE A 143 54.98 13.36 -8.06
N GLN A 144 54.36 13.53 -9.23
CA GLN A 144 55.08 13.57 -10.50
C GLN A 144 56.02 14.78 -10.64
N ARG A 145 55.76 15.88 -9.91
CA ARG A 145 56.64 17.07 -9.88
C ARG A 145 57.84 16.92 -8.95
N LEU A 146 57.86 15.93 -8.06
CA LEU A 146 59.00 15.67 -7.19
C LEU A 146 60.07 14.88 -7.96
N ASP A 147 61.31 15.39 -7.94
CA ASP A 147 62.46 14.76 -8.59
C ASP A 147 62.67 13.35 -8.00
N PRO A 148 62.76 12.28 -8.82
CA PRO A 148 62.95 10.90 -8.35
C PRO A 148 64.15 10.73 -7.39
N GLY A 149 65.18 11.59 -7.49
CA GLY A 149 66.31 11.59 -6.55
C GLY A 149 65.94 11.97 -5.11
N ARG A 150 64.96 12.86 -4.90
CA ARG A 150 64.48 13.24 -3.56
C ARG A 150 63.57 12.19 -2.94
N ILE A 151 62.75 11.49 -3.74
CA ILE A 151 61.86 10.42 -3.25
C ILE A 151 62.66 9.24 -2.69
N SER A 152 63.74 8.84 -3.38
CA SER A 152 64.64 7.77 -2.91
C SER A 152 65.20 8.07 -1.52
N SER A 153 65.65 9.30 -1.29
CA SER A 153 66.19 9.74 0.01
C SER A 153 65.11 9.82 1.09
N LEU A 154 63.91 10.34 0.77
CA LEU A 154 62.78 10.41 1.72
C LEU A 154 62.26 9.02 2.12
N MET A 155 62.08 8.10 1.17
CA MET A 155 61.70 6.73 1.47
C MET A 155 62.77 6.02 2.30
N LEU A 156 64.06 6.25 2.00
CA LEU A 156 65.16 5.70 2.80
C LEU A 156 65.13 6.21 4.24
N VAL A 157 64.83 7.49 4.47
CA VAL A 157 64.73 8.06 5.82
C VAL A 157 63.51 7.52 6.56
N GLU A 158 62.34 7.43 5.92
CA GLU A 158 61.12 6.91 6.52
C GLU A 158 61.27 5.41 6.88
N VAL A 159 61.82 4.60 5.97
CA VAL A 159 62.15 3.19 6.23
C VAL A 159 63.18 3.03 7.35
N TRP A 160 64.15 3.94 7.45
CA TRP A 160 65.17 3.88 8.50
C TRP A 160 64.61 4.30 9.86
N HIS A 161 63.69 5.26 9.89
CA HIS A 161 63.02 5.70 11.10
C HIS A 161 62.07 4.64 11.66
N ASP A 162 61.25 4.00 10.81
CA ASP A 162 60.33 2.91 11.20
C ASP A 162 61.07 1.68 11.76
N ARG A 163 62.34 1.48 11.35
CA ARG A 163 63.22 0.44 11.94
C ARG A 163 63.86 0.83 13.26
N ALA A 164 63.94 2.11 13.60
CA ALA A 164 64.54 2.58 14.84
C ALA A 164 63.57 2.53 16.02
N ASP A 165 62.27 2.43 15.72
CA ASP A 165 61.17 2.43 16.70
C ASP A 165 60.67 1.01 17.06
N LEU A 166 61.31 -0.04 16.52
CA LEU A 166 61.13 -1.47 16.83
C LEU A 166 62.28 -2.01 17.71
#